data_AF-A0A2I8DRG4-F1
#
_entry.id   AF-A0A2I8DRG4-F1
#
_cell.length_a   1.000
_cell.length_b   1.000
_cell.length_c   1.000
_cell.angle_alpha   90.00
_cell.angle_beta   90.00
_cell.angle_gamma   90.00
#
_symmetry.space_group_name_H-M   'P 1'
#
loop_
_entity.id
_entity.type
_entity.pdbx_description
1 polymer ?
#
loop_
_entity_poly.entity_id
_entity_poly.type
_entity_poly.pdbx_seq_one_letter_code
_entity_poly.pdbx_strand_id
1 'polypeptide(L)'
;MHADNFSLARYFDRIGYAGPAHADLATVSELMRRQLYTVPFENLDVQAGLGVSLAPEDIADKILARGRGGYCYEVNGLFCMAMQALGVPYRYVAARPMFYPARRPRTHMALVLRLDGQDWLCDLGFGSYGIRAPMSLAVLDTDIRQDMDRFMLSREADGVYVLKAWRDGGWQNQYGFDLSPQEWIDFAPANYLNSNHPDAIFVQKRVVVLHSERGRAILVGNTLKLVDETGTVESELDDGAVAQALRERFGLASA
;
A
#
# COMPACT_ATOMS: atom_id res chain seq x y z
N MET A 1 13.18 -5.19 9.61
CA MET A 1 12.17 -6.13 9.10
C MET A 1 12.88 -7.29 8.43
N HIS A 2 13.18 -8.37 9.17
CA HIS A 2 13.92 -9.53 8.66
C HIS A 2 13.07 -10.78 8.82
N ALA A 3 13.08 -11.66 7.81
CA ALA A 3 12.40 -12.95 7.85
C ALA A 3 13.32 -14.01 7.22
N ASP A 4 13.54 -15.14 7.90
CA ASP A 4 14.44 -16.19 7.41
C ASP A 4 13.92 -16.89 6.14
N ASN A 5 12.60 -16.87 5.91
CA ASN A 5 11.96 -17.42 4.73
C ASN A 5 11.88 -16.42 3.54
N PHE A 6 12.42 -15.20 3.70
CA PHE A 6 12.49 -14.20 2.63
C PHE A 6 13.78 -14.32 1.81
N SER A 7 13.68 -14.09 0.50
CA SER A 7 14.85 -13.81 -0.35
C SER A 7 14.44 -12.89 -1.50
N LEU A 8 15.39 -12.08 -2.00
CA LEU A 8 15.15 -11.23 -3.17
C LEU A 8 14.70 -12.03 -4.38
N ALA A 9 15.23 -13.24 -4.59
CA ALA A 9 14.82 -14.11 -5.70
C ALA A 9 13.33 -14.47 -5.64
N ARG A 10 12.83 -14.90 -4.47
CA ARG A 10 11.39 -15.21 -4.29
C ARG A 10 10.51 -13.97 -4.41
N TYR A 11 10.99 -12.84 -3.90
CA TYR A 11 10.27 -11.57 -4.00
C TYR A 11 10.17 -11.10 -5.46
N PHE A 12 11.28 -11.14 -6.20
CA PHE A 12 11.34 -10.78 -7.61
C PHE A 12 10.47 -11.68 -8.48
N ASP A 13 10.47 -12.98 -8.23
CA ASP A 13 9.56 -13.92 -8.88
C ASP A 13 8.09 -13.55 -8.61
N ARG A 14 7.73 -13.31 -7.34
CA ARG A 14 6.36 -12.93 -6.94
C ARG A 14 5.86 -11.67 -7.63
N ILE A 15 6.73 -10.71 -7.90
CA ILE A 15 6.36 -9.43 -8.53
C ILE A 15 6.68 -9.37 -10.03
N GLY A 16 7.22 -10.45 -10.61
CA GLY A 16 7.64 -10.50 -12.01
C GLY A 16 8.74 -9.50 -12.36
N TYR A 17 9.71 -9.29 -11.47
CA TYR A 17 10.88 -8.44 -11.70
C TYR A 17 12.08 -9.28 -12.16
N ALA A 18 12.67 -8.90 -13.29
CA ALA A 18 13.84 -9.58 -13.88
C ALA A 18 15.04 -8.64 -14.08
N GLY A 19 14.97 -7.43 -13.51
CA GLY A 19 16.03 -6.43 -13.61
C GLY A 19 17.15 -6.62 -12.58
N PRO A 20 18.18 -5.77 -12.62
CA PRO A 20 19.29 -5.84 -11.68
C PRO A 20 18.91 -5.34 -10.28
N ALA A 21 19.49 -5.97 -9.25
CA ALA A 21 19.26 -5.63 -7.85
C ALA A 21 20.18 -4.48 -7.37
N HIS A 22 19.92 -3.24 -7.79
CA HIS A 22 20.67 -2.07 -7.33
C HIS A 22 19.95 -1.31 -6.21
N ALA A 23 20.73 -0.68 -5.33
CA ALA A 23 20.25 0.18 -4.24
C ALA A 23 20.03 1.63 -4.72
N ASP A 24 19.33 1.81 -5.84
CA ASP A 24 19.10 3.09 -6.50
C ASP A 24 17.62 3.41 -6.74
N LEU A 25 17.33 4.68 -7.04
CA LEU A 25 15.96 5.14 -7.25
C LEU A 25 15.25 4.43 -8.41
N ALA A 26 15.97 4.09 -9.48
CA ALA A 26 15.39 3.44 -10.66
C ALA A 26 14.89 2.04 -10.32
N THR A 27 15.71 1.24 -9.64
CA THR A 27 15.37 -0.10 -9.17
C THR A 27 14.22 -0.05 -8.19
N VAL A 28 14.30 0.79 -7.16
CA VAL A 28 13.23 0.93 -6.15
C VAL A 28 11.90 1.35 -6.78
N SER A 29 11.93 2.30 -7.72
CA SER A 29 10.71 2.75 -8.43
C SER A 29 10.06 1.62 -9.21
N GLU A 30 10.86 0.80 -9.89
CA GLU A 30 10.34 -0.34 -10.64
C GLU A 30 9.83 -1.46 -9.73
N LEU A 31 10.54 -1.78 -8.64
CA LEU A 31 10.07 -2.75 -7.64
C LEU A 31 8.75 -2.32 -7.02
N MET A 32 8.62 -1.03 -6.68
CA MET A 32 7.40 -0.46 -6.14
C MET A 32 6.22 -0.64 -7.10
N ARG A 33 6.41 -0.29 -8.38
CA ARG A 33 5.39 -0.43 -9.43
C ARG A 33 5.00 -1.90 -9.64
N ARG A 34 5.98 -2.79 -9.75
CA ARG A 34 5.78 -4.24 -9.94
C ARG A 34 4.97 -4.86 -8.81
N GLN A 35 5.32 -4.55 -7.56
CA GLN A 35 4.59 -5.05 -6.40
C GLN A 35 3.15 -4.53 -6.39
N LEU A 36 2.92 -3.24 -6.66
CA LEU A 36 1.57 -2.67 -6.76
C LEU A 36 0.68 -3.35 -7.81
N TYR A 37 1.27 -3.92 -8.86
CA TYR A 37 0.55 -4.57 -9.96
C TYR A 37 0.32 -6.07 -9.76
N THR A 38 0.97 -6.67 -8.77
CA THR A 38 0.99 -8.13 -8.59
C THR A 38 0.56 -8.57 -7.19
N VAL A 39 0.77 -7.74 -6.17
CA VAL A 39 0.40 -7.99 -4.78
C VAL A 39 -0.80 -7.11 -4.42
N PRO A 40 -2.02 -7.66 -4.31
CA PRO A 40 -3.20 -6.87 -4.00
C PRO A 40 -3.13 -6.33 -2.57
N PHE A 41 -3.62 -5.11 -2.38
CA PHE A 41 -4.04 -4.66 -1.07
C PHE A 41 -5.34 -5.39 -0.71
N GLU A 42 -5.43 -6.07 0.43
CA GLU A 42 -6.62 -6.81 0.84
C GLU A 42 -6.74 -7.01 2.36
N ASN A 43 -7.96 -7.19 2.84
CA ASN A 43 -8.28 -7.44 4.25
C ASN A 43 -9.06 -8.75 4.47
N LEU A 44 -8.90 -9.76 3.61
CA LEU A 44 -9.70 -10.99 3.65
C LEU A 44 -9.51 -11.77 4.94
N ASP A 45 -8.31 -11.75 5.54
CA ASP A 45 -8.07 -12.40 6.85
C ASP A 45 -8.84 -11.71 7.98
N VAL A 46 -8.99 -10.37 7.92
CA VAL A 46 -9.84 -9.62 8.85
C VAL A 46 -11.30 -10.02 8.68
N GLN A 47 -11.78 -10.11 7.43
CA GLN A 47 -13.14 -10.53 7.11
C GLN A 47 -13.42 -11.99 7.52
N ALA A 48 -12.39 -12.83 7.57
CA ALA A 48 -12.45 -14.20 8.07
C ALA A 48 -12.27 -14.32 9.61
N GLY A 49 -12.07 -13.21 10.33
CA GLY A 49 -11.86 -13.21 11.78
C GLY A 49 -10.49 -13.74 12.23
N LEU A 50 -9.52 -13.84 11.32
CA LEU A 50 -8.17 -14.36 11.60
C LEU A 50 -7.21 -13.28 12.12
N GLY A 51 -7.57 -11.99 11.97
CA GLY A 51 -6.69 -10.87 12.28
C GLY A 51 -5.58 -10.69 11.25
N VAL A 52 -4.53 -9.95 11.60
CA VAL A 52 -3.37 -9.73 10.73
C VAL A 52 -2.08 -9.84 11.54
N SER A 53 -1.16 -10.71 11.10
CA SER A 53 0.14 -10.88 11.73
C SER A 53 1.11 -9.77 11.34
N LEU A 54 1.91 -9.32 12.31
CA LEU A 54 3.07 -8.46 12.07
C LEU A 54 4.38 -9.24 12.12
N ALA A 55 4.35 -10.57 12.29
CA ALA A 55 5.57 -11.37 12.23
C ALA A 55 6.12 -11.35 10.79
N PRO A 56 7.41 -11.04 10.59
CA PRO A 56 8.01 -11.00 9.26
C PRO A 56 7.85 -12.32 8.49
N GLU A 57 8.00 -13.45 9.17
CA GLU A 57 7.89 -14.79 8.60
C GLU A 57 6.47 -15.06 8.07
N ASP A 58 5.45 -14.66 8.82
CA ASP A 58 4.04 -14.82 8.43
C ASP A 58 3.71 -13.96 7.21
N ILE A 59 4.23 -12.72 7.17
CA ILE A 59 4.04 -11.81 6.04
C ILE A 59 4.69 -12.39 4.77
N ALA A 60 5.93 -12.87 4.88
CA ALA A 60 6.64 -13.48 3.76
C ALA A 60 5.97 -14.77 3.29
N ASP A 61 5.51 -15.64 4.19
CA ASP A 61 4.78 -16.85 3.83
C ASP A 61 3.46 -16.52 3.11
N LYS A 62 2.66 -15.63 3.70
CA LYS A 62 1.37 -15.22 3.14
C LYS A 62 1.52 -14.65 1.73
N ILE A 63 2.41 -13.68 1.53
CA ILE A 63 2.48 -12.97 0.25
C ILE A 63 3.32 -13.75 -0.78
N LEU A 64 4.45 -14.33 -0.39
CA LEU A 64 5.37 -14.99 -1.32
C LEU A 64 5.03 -16.46 -1.56
N ALA A 65 4.69 -17.23 -0.52
CA ALA A 65 4.43 -18.67 -0.65
C ALA A 65 2.98 -18.95 -1.04
N ARG A 66 2.03 -18.28 -0.40
CA ARG A 66 0.59 -18.49 -0.61
C ARG A 66 -0.01 -17.58 -1.69
N GLY A 67 0.79 -16.67 -2.27
CA GLY A 67 0.37 -15.77 -3.35
C GLY A 67 -0.69 -14.74 -2.95
N ARG A 68 -0.95 -14.55 -1.64
CA ARG A 68 -1.95 -13.60 -1.14
C ARG A 68 -1.46 -12.16 -1.24
N GLY A 69 -2.32 -11.24 -0.81
CA GLY A 69 -1.98 -9.86 -0.56
C GLY A 69 -1.86 -9.57 0.93
N GLY A 70 -2.18 -8.34 1.30
CA GLY A 70 -2.39 -7.90 2.68
C GLY A 70 -2.75 -6.43 2.70
N TYR A 71 -2.99 -5.84 3.86
CA TYR A 71 -3.15 -4.39 3.96
C TYR A 71 -1.82 -3.69 4.26
N CYS A 72 -1.85 -2.42 4.71
CA CYS A 72 -0.67 -1.54 4.74
C CYS A 72 0.55 -2.13 5.46
N TYR A 73 0.38 -2.76 6.62
CA TYR A 73 1.52 -3.32 7.37
C TYR A 73 2.18 -4.47 6.61
N GLU A 74 1.41 -5.39 6.04
CA GLU A 74 1.94 -6.58 5.37
C GLU A 74 2.61 -6.21 4.03
N VAL A 75 1.95 -5.37 3.22
CA VAL A 75 2.44 -4.99 1.89
C VAL A 75 3.68 -4.10 1.99
N ASN A 76 3.67 -3.07 2.85
CA ASN A 76 4.86 -2.26 3.07
C ASN A 76 5.92 -3.02 3.88
N GLY A 77 5.53 -3.97 4.75
CA GLY A 77 6.44 -4.84 5.48
C GLY A 77 7.24 -5.77 4.56
N LEU A 78 6.60 -6.37 3.56
CA LEU A 78 7.29 -7.14 2.52
C LEU A 78 8.29 -6.25 1.75
N PHE A 79 7.87 -5.04 1.38
CA PHE A 79 8.75 -4.10 0.69
C PHE A 79 9.95 -3.69 1.56
N CYS A 80 9.77 -3.55 2.88
CA CYS A 80 10.88 -3.32 3.81
C CYS A 80 11.91 -4.45 3.79
N MET A 81 11.48 -5.71 3.71
CA MET A 81 12.40 -6.85 3.62
C MET A 81 13.24 -6.76 2.33
N ALA A 82 12.61 -6.38 1.20
CA ALA A 82 13.31 -6.16 -0.05
C ALA A 82 14.31 -4.99 0.04
N MET A 83 13.91 -3.85 0.61
CA MET A 83 14.79 -2.69 0.80
C MET A 83 15.98 -3.04 1.72
N GLN A 84 15.72 -3.78 2.80
CA GLN A 84 16.76 -4.25 3.71
C GLN A 84 17.76 -5.18 2.99
N ALA A 85 17.27 -6.13 2.19
CA ALA A 85 18.12 -7.05 1.44
C ALA A 85 18.93 -6.37 0.32
N LEU A 86 18.42 -5.27 -0.24
CA LEU A 86 19.15 -4.42 -1.19
C LEU A 86 20.13 -3.46 -0.50
N GLY A 87 20.10 -3.34 0.83
CA GLY A 87 20.91 -2.37 1.58
C GLY A 87 20.43 -0.93 1.45
N VAL A 88 19.18 -0.69 1.04
CA VAL A 88 18.56 0.64 0.99
C VAL A 88 18.15 1.06 2.40
N PRO A 89 18.70 2.15 2.97
CA PRO A 89 18.28 2.62 4.28
C PRO A 89 16.85 3.16 4.24
N TYR A 90 16.07 2.85 5.27
CA TYR A 90 14.70 3.31 5.39
C TYR A 90 14.32 3.62 6.84
N ARG A 91 13.23 4.37 7.00
CA ARG A 91 12.52 4.53 8.26
C ARG A 91 11.03 4.33 8.05
N TYR A 92 10.35 3.86 9.08
CA TYR A 92 8.90 3.81 9.10
C TYR A 92 8.33 5.19 9.41
N VAL A 93 7.18 5.51 8.83
CA VAL A 93 6.37 6.67 9.20
C VAL A 93 4.95 6.23 9.51
N ALA A 94 4.42 6.72 10.63
CA ALA A 94 3.03 6.49 11.03
C ALA A 94 2.17 7.63 10.49
N ALA A 95 1.27 7.29 9.58
CA ALA A 95 0.44 8.22 8.85
C ALA A 95 -1.01 8.20 9.36
N ARG A 96 -1.63 9.38 9.34
CA ARG A 96 -3.04 9.60 9.65
C ARG A 96 -3.84 9.69 8.35
N PRO A 97 -4.73 8.73 8.05
CA PRO A 97 -5.69 8.89 6.95
C PRO A 97 -6.58 10.13 7.15
N MET A 98 -6.76 10.94 6.10
CA MET A 98 -7.43 12.25 6.15
C MET A 98 -8.67 12.35 5.25
N PHE A 99 -9.03 11.28 4.53
CA PHE A 99 -10.23 11.23 3.69
C PHE A 99 -11.52 10.88 4.47
N TYR A 100 -11.46 10.88 5.80
CA TYR A 100 -12.61 10.66 6.69
C TYR A 100 -13.14 12.00 7.21
N PRO A 101 -14.46 12.14 7.45
CA PRO A 101 -15.03 13.35 8.02
C PRO A 101 -14.46 13.71 9.40
N ALA A 102 -14.12 12.70 10.19
CA ALA A 102 -13.54 12.85 11.52
C ALA A 102 -12.05 12.53 11.51
N ARG A 103 -11.30 13.24 12.36
CA ARG A 103 -9.86 13.04 12.54
C ARG A 103 -9.57 11.62 13.05
N ARG A 104 -8.82 10.81 12.30
CA ARG A 104 -8.46 9.42 12.65
C ARG A 104 -7.12 9.33 13.39
N PRO A 105 -6.81 8.26 14.15
CA PRO A 105 -5.46 8.04 14.67
C PRO A 105 -4.44 7.76 13.55
N ARG A 106 -3.15 7.65 13.91
CA ARG A 106 -2.10 7.22 12.97
C ARG A 106 -2.21 5.71 12.75
N THR A 107 -3.04 5.31 11.80
CA THR A 107 -3.37 3.90 11.53
C THR A 107 -2.90 3.42 10.18
N HIS A 108 -2.04 4.19 9.52
CA HIS A 108 -1.39 3.80 8.28
C HIS A 108 0.12 3.78 8.47
N MET A 109 0.80 2.84 7.82
CA MET A 109 2.26 2.74 7.83
C MET A 109 2.75 2.94 6.40
N ALA A 110 3.69 3.86 6.22
CA ALA A 110 4.42 4.07 4.98
C ALA A 110 5.92 4.15 5.28
N LEU A 111 6.73 4.34 4.25
CA LEU A 111 8.18 4.32 4.34
C LEU A 111 8.78 5.63 3.83
N VAL A 112 9.87 6.04 4.45
CA VAL A 112 10.78 7.02 3.88
C VAL A 112 12.12 6.35 3.64
N LEU A 113 12.49 6.21 2.37
CA LEU A 113 13.76 5.62 1.94
C LEU A 113 14.80 6.72 1.74
N ARG A 114 16.06 6.44 2.06
CA ARG A 114 17.21 7.29 1.73
C ARG A 114 17.90 6.73 0.50
N LEU A 115 17.74 7.39 -0.64
CA LEU A 115 18.31 7.01 -1.93
C LEU A 115 19.08 8.20 -2.50
N ASP A 116 20.31 7.97 -2.96
CA ASP A 116 21.18 9.02 -3.53
C ASP A 116 21.30 10.28 -2.65
N GLY A 117 21.33 10.08 -1.33
CA GLY A 117 21.42 11.17 -0.36
C GLY A 117 20.11 11.91 -0.08
N GLN A 118 18.99 11.56 -0.73
CA GLN A 118 17.68 12.19 -0.61
C GLN A 118 16.65 11.28 0.05
N ASP A 119 15.66 11.88 0.73
CA ASP A 119 14.56 11.16 1.38
C ASP A 119 13.34 11.10 0.45
N TRP A 120 12.80 9.89 0.27
CA TRP A 120 11.69 9.58 -0.63
C TRP A 120 10.58 8.85 0.10
N LEU A 121 9.35 9.37 0.01
CA LEU A 121 8.14 8.71 0.47
C LEU A 121 7.82 7.55 -0.48
N CYS A 122 7.74 6.35 0.07
CA CYS A 122 7.32 5.14 -0.62
C CYS A 122 6.14 4.53 0.14
N ASP A 123 5.08 4.17 -0.58
CA ASP A 123 3.89 3.59 0.00
C ASP A 123 3.16 2.72 -1.00
N LEU A 124 3.12 1.43 -0.72
CA LEU A 124 2.47 0.40 -1.52
C LEU A 124 1.16 -0.07 -0.87
N GLY A 125 0.82 0.49 0.29
CA GLY A 125 -0.17 -0.04 1.22
C GLY A 125 -1.36 0.87 1.47
N PHE A 126 -1.51 2.00 0.77
CA PHE A 126 -2.62 2.94 1.04
C PHE A 126 -3.97 2.50 0.46
N GLY A 127 -3.97 1.66 -0.58
CA GLY A 127 -5.17 1.24 -1.31
C GLY A 127 -5.43 2.10 -2.55
N SER A 128 -6.69 2.48 -2.82
CA SER A 128 -7.13 3.00 -4.14
C SER A 128 -6.33 4.19 -4.68
N TYR A 129 -5.92 5.15 -3.84
CA TYR A 129 -5.15 6.32 -4.27
C TYR A 129 -3.71 6.25 -3.72
N GLY A 130 -3.12 5.07 -3.77
CA GLY A 130 -1.70 4.87 -3.49
C GLY A 130 -0.82 5.47 -4.59
N ILE A 131 0.30 6.07 -4.18
CA ILE A 131 1.36 6.50 -5.10
C ILE A 131 1.96 5.28 -5.79
N ARG A 132 2.38 5.45 -7.04
CA ARG A 132 2.94 4.41 -7.93
C ARG A 132 4.44 4.54 -8.16
N ALA A 133 5.01 5.63 -7.68
CA ALA A 133 6.44 5.88 -7.68
C ALA A 133 6.84 6.66 -6.41
N PRO A 134 8.11 6.56 -5.98
CA PRO A 134 8.62 7.32 -4.85
C PRO A 134 8.39 8.83 -5.03
N MET A 135 7.98 9.52 -3.96
CA MET A 135 7.83 10.98 -3.94
C MET A 135 8.92 11.64 -3.12
N SER A 136 9.67 12.57 -3.70
CA SER A 136 10.74 13.27 -2.98
C SER A 136 10.16 14.16 -1.89
N LEU A 137 10.70 14.07 -0.66
CA LEU A 137 10.32 14.96 0.44
C LEU A 137 10.83 16.41 0.25
N ALA A 138 11.71 16.63 -0.72
CA ALA A 138 12.24 17.95 -1.05
C ALA A 138 11.40 18.70 -2.10
N VAL A 139 10.51 17.99 -2.81
CA VAL A 139 9.65 18.57 -3.85
C VAL A 139 8.26 18.77 -3.26
N LEU A 140 7.96 20.01 -2.86
CA LEU A 140 6.71 20.38 -2.20
C LEU A 140 5.81 21.20 -3.13
N ASP A 141 4.50 21.10 -2.89
CA ASP A 141 3.45 21.89 -3.55
C ASP A 141 3.52 21.87 -5.08
N THR A 142 4.04 20.76 -5.61
CA THR A 142 4.20 20.51 -7.04
C THR A 142 3.26 19.40 -7.47
N ASP A 143 2.55 19.62 -8.58
CA ASP A 143 1.72 18.63 -9.23
C ASP A 143 2.60 17.55 -9.90
N ILE A 144 2.58 16.35 -9.34
CA ILE A 144 3.34 15.20 -9.82
C ILE A 144 2.36 14.19 -10.40
N ARG A 145 2.41 14.04 -11.73
CA ARG A 145 1.65 13.02 -12.43
C ARG A 145 2.31 11.65 -12.28
N GLN A 146 1.53 10.66 -11.86
CA GLN A 146 1.93 9.24 -11.82
C GLN A 146 0.87 8.46 -12.59
N ASP A 147 1.17 8.18 -13.86
CA ASP A 147 0.27 7.60 -14.84
C ASP A 147 -0.98 8.48 -15.07
N MET A 148 -2.16 7.98 -14.71
CA MET A 148 -3.44 8.70 -14.79
C MET A 148 -3.76 9.53 -13.55
N ASP A 149 -3.11 9.25 -12.42
CA ASP A 149 -3.35 9.92 -11.15
C ASP A 149 -2.36 11.10 -10.99
N ARG A 150 -2.77 12.12 -10.24
CA ARG A 150 -1.91 13.28 -9.90
C ARG A 150 -1.81 13.38 -8.39
N PHE A 151 -0.59 13.56 -7.90
CA PHE A 151 -0.26 13.65 -6.49
C PHE A 151 0.51 14.92 -6.19
N MET A 152 0.43 15.36 -4.94
CA MET A 152 1.19 16.50 -4.43
C MET A 152 1.57 16.21 -2.99
N LEU A 153 2.79 16.55 -2.61
CA LEU A 153 3.23 16.54 -1.23
C LEU A 153 3.29 17.99 -0.75
N SER A 154 2.57 18.33 0.31
CA SER A 154 2.68 19.63 1.01
C SER A 154 3.34 19.43 2.37
N ARG A 155 3.88 20.50 2.95
CA ARG A 155 4.38 20.50 4.32
C ARG A 155 3.73 21.61 5.14
N GLU A 156 3.04 21.23 6.21
CA GLU A 156 2.39 22.15 7.13
C GLU A 156 3.41 22.86 8.03
N ALA A 157 3.00 23.96 8.67
CA ALA A 157 3.88 24.79 9.50
C ALA A 157 4.43 24.06 10.74
N ASP A 158 3.71 23.04 11.23
CA ASP A 158 4.13 22.18 12.33
C ASP A 158 5.06 21.03 11.88
N GLY A 159 5.42 21.00 10.60
CA GLY A 159 6.34 20.04 10.01
C GLY A 159 5.70 18.77 9.47
N VAL A 160 4.37 18.62 9.58
CA VAL A 160 3.63 17.47 9.02
C VAL A 160 3.64 17.53 7.50
N TYR A 161 4.02 16.43 6.86
CA TYR A 161 3.84 16.22 5.43
C TYR A 161 2.42 15.73 5.15
N VAL A 162 1.79 16.25 4.10
CA VAL A 162 0.44 15.83 3.66
C VAL A 162 0.51 15.39 2.21
N LEU A 163 0.24 14.10 1.97
CA LEU A 163 0.02 13.59 0.63
C LEU A 163 -1.39 13.97 0.17
N LYS A 164 -1.50 14.55 -1.02
CA LYS A 164 -2.76 14.90 -1.68
C LYS A 164 -2.86 14.18 -3.01
N ALA A 165 -4.09 13.86 -3.40
CA ALA A 165 -4.42 13.34 -4.72
C ALA A 165 -5.42 14.29 -5.41
N TRP A 166 -5.28 14.51 -6.72
CA TRP A 166 -6.26 15.25 -7.49
C TRP A 166 -7.47 14.37 -7.79
N ARG A 167 -8.64 14.77 -7.30
CA ARG A 167 -9.90 14.04 -7.46
C ARG A 167 -11.06 15.01 -7.54
N ASP A 168 -12.07 14.66 -8.34
CA ASP A 168 -13.34 15.38 -8.37
C ASP A 168 -13.16 16.91 -8.58
N GLY A 169 -12.16 17.27 -9.40
CA GLY A 169 -11.84 18.67 -9.72
C GLY A 169 -11.01 19.43 -8.68
N GLY A 170 -10.46 18.77 -7.66
CA GLY A 170 -9.65 19.44 -6.63
C GLY A 170 -8.61 18.55 -5.94
N TRP A 171 -7.72 19.17 -5.17
CA TRP A 171 -6.75 18.46 -4.32
C TRP A 171 -7.43 17.96 -3.04
N GLN A 172 -7.35 16.65 -2.79
CA GLN A 172 -7.91 16.02 -1.61
C GLN A 172 -6.81 15.40 -0.75
N ASN A 173 -6.81 15.69 0.55
CA ASN A 173 -5.85 15.13 1.50
C ASN A 173 -6.05 13.61 1.64
N GLN A 174 -4.99 12.84 1.42
CA GLN A 174 -4.98 11.39 1.55
C GLN A 174 -4.55 10.99 2.96
N TYR A 175 -3.33 11.37 3.33
CA TYR A 175 -2.82 11.15 4.68
C TYR A 175 -1.74 12.17 5.07
N GLY A 176 -1.60 12.39 6.37
CA GLY A 176 -0.54 13.21 6.95
C GLY A 176 0.43 12.39 7.80
N PHE A 177 1.72 12.69 7.74
CA PHE A 177 2.77 12.02 8.52
C PHE A 177 3.89 12.99 8.92
N ASP A 178 4.63 12.67 9.95
CA ASP A 178 5.89 13.35 10.29
C ASP A 178 7.04 12.35 10.29
N LEU A 179 8.25 12.84 10.58
CA LEU A 179 9.47 12.03 10.58
C LEU A 179 9.86 11.57 12.00
N SER A 180 8.91 11.57 12.94
CA SER A 180 9.15 11.02 14.28
C SER A 180 9.60 9.57 14.16
N PRO A 181 10.61 9.12 14.91
CA PRO A 181 11.03 7.72 14.90
C PRO A 181 9.86 6.80 15.20
N GLN A 182 9.74 5.72 14.43
CA GLN A 182 8.78 4.65 14.63
C GLN A 182 9.54 3.33 14.55
N GLU A 183 9.18 2.39 15.41
CA GLU A 183 9.64 1.01 15.39
C GLU A 183 8.52 0.11 14.87
N TRP A 184 8.88 -1.09 14.40
CA TRP A 184 7.89 -2.02 13.88
C TRP A 184 6.78 -2.36 14.89
N ILE A 185 7.15 -2.44 16.18
CA ILE A 185 6.22 -2.73 17.28
C ILE A 185 5.17 -1.62 17.51
N ASP A 186 5.48 -0.37 17.13
CA ASP A 186 4.56 0.77 17.30
C ASP A 186 3.29 0.62 16.44
N PHE A 187 3.33 -0.24 15.42
CA PHE A 187 2.18 -0.54 14.58
C PHE A 187 1.25 -1.60 15.18
N ALA A 188 1.63 -2.30 16.25
CA ALA A 188 0.78 -3.32 16.86
C ALA A 188 -0.57 -2.79 17.38
N PRO A 189 -0.64 -1.65 18.12
CA PRO A 189 -1.92 -1.06 18.51
C PRO A 189 -2.77 -0.60 17.32
N ALA A 190 -2.13 -0.03 16.30
CA ALA A 190 -2.81 0.46 15.10
C ALA A 190 -3.35 -0.70 14.24
N ASN A 191 -2.59 -1.79 14.10
CA ASN A 191 -3.04 -3.04 13.53
C ASN A 191 -4.26 -3.56 14.29
N TYR A 192 -4.17 -3.72 15.62
CA TYR A 192 -5.28 -4.24 16.42
C TYR A 192 -6.56 -3.44 16.20
N LEU A 193 -6.46 -2.10 16.21
CA LEU A 193 -7.60 -1.23 15.91
C LEU A 193 -8.15 -1.50 14.50
N ASN A 194 -7.30 -1.51 13.48
CA ASN A 194 -7.72 -1.74 12.10
C ASN A 194 -8.34 -3.13 11.87
N SER A 195 -7.90 -4.17 12.59
CA SER A 195 -8.33 -5.56 12.40
C SER A 195 -9.43 -6.03 13.35
N ASN A 196 -9.74 -5.30 14.43
CA ASN A 196 -10.71 -5.74 15.44
C ASN A 196 -11.78 -4.70 15.80
N HIS A 197 -11.50 -3.40 15.65
CA HIS A 197 -12.45 -2.39 16.10
C HIS A 197 -13.69 -2.35 15.19
N PRO A 198 -14.92 -2.38 15.73
CA PRO A 198 -16.15 -2.46 14.91
C PRO A 198 -16.34 -1.26 13.96
N ASP A 199 -15.75 -0.10 14.30
CA ASP A 199 -15.75 1.09 13.45
C ASP A 199 -14.62 1.15 12.40
N ALA A 200 -13.73 0.15 12.37
CA ALA A 200 -12.70 0.08 11.33
C ALA A 200 -13.33 -0.42 10.02
N ILE A 201 -13.07 0.30 8.92
CA ILE A 201 -13.60 -0.08 7.61
C ILE A 201 -13.22 -1.52 7.22
N PHE A 202 -12.04 -1.97 7.63
CA PHE A 202 -11.55 -3.32 7.34
C PHE A 202 -12.27 -4.42 8.13
N VAL A 203 -12.95 -4.07 9.22
CA VAL A 203 -13.84 -5.00 9.95
C VAL A 203 -15.22 -4.96 9.31
N GLN A 204 -15.71 -3.77 8.95
CA GLN A 204 -17.05 -3.58 8.40
C GLN A 204 -17.24 -4.11 6.98
N LYS A 205 -16.20 -4.05 6.14
CA LYS A 205 -16.29 -4.35 4.72
C LYS A 205 -15.05 -5.04 4.20
N ARG A 206 -15.26 -5.94 3.23
CA ARG A 206 -14.23 -6.39 2.30
C ARG A 206 -13.68 -5.20 1.53
N VAL A 207 -12.37 -5.09 1.43
CA VAL A 207 -11.65 -4.09 0.63
C VAL A 207 -10.51 -4.81 -0.07
N VAL A 208 -10.53 -4.83 -1.40
CA VAL A 208 -9.45 -5.36 -2.24
C VAL A 208 -9.10 -4.33 -3.30
N VAL A 209 -7.81 -4.04 -3.47
CA VAL A 209 -7.33 -3.11 -4.49
C VAL A 209 -6.14 -3.74 -5.21
N LEU A 210 -6.13 -3.68 -6.53
CA LEU A 210 -4.96 -4.01 -7.33
C LEU A 210 -4.77 -2.94 -8.39
N HIS A 211 -3.57 -2.40 -8.46
CA HIS A 211 -3.19 -1.45 -9.50
C HIS A 211 -2.79 -2.18 -10.77
N SER A 212 -2.78 -1.47 -11.88
CA SER A 212 -2.26 -1.95 -13.15
C SER A 212 -1.68 -0.77 -13.94
N GLU A 213 -0.98 -1.04 -15.03
CA GLU A 213 -0.51 -0.03 -15.98
C GLU A 213 -1.64 0.88 -16.48
N ARG A 214 -2.85 0.33 -16.62
CA ARG A 214 -4.00 1.06 -17.18
C ARG A 214 -4.86 1.74 -16.12
N GLY A 215 -4.58 1.52 -14.83
CA GLY A 215 -5.37 2.08 -13.74
C GLY A 215 -5.45 1.18 -12.52
N ARG A 216 -6.65 0.85 -12.04
CA ARG A 216 -6.84 0.02 -10.84
C ARG A 216 -8.22 -0.65 -10.77
N ALA A 217 -8.28 -1.81 -10.15
CA ALA A 217 -9.51 -2.47 -9.74
C ALA A 217 -9.68 -2.33 -8.21
N ILE A 218 -10.91 -2.08 -7.78
CA ILE A 218 -11.27 -1.85 -6.38
C ILE A 218 -12.55 -2.64 -6.09
N LEU A 219 -12.52 -3.55 -5.12
CA LEU A 219 -13.70 -4.24 -4.62
C LEU A 219 -13.96 -3.80 -3.18
N VAL A 220 -15.10 -3.15 -2.94
CA VAL A 220 -15.55 -2.76 -1.59
C VAL A 220 -16.90 -3.40 -1.29
N GLY A 221 -16.96 -4.27 -0.28
CA GLY A 221 -18.10 -5.15 -0.07
C GLY A 221 -18.31 -6.04 -1.30
N ASN A 222 -19.40 -5.78 -2.02
CA ASN A 222 -19.78 -6.46 -3.26
C ASN A 222 -19.73 -5.53 -4.48
N THR A 223 -19.31 -4.28 -4.30
CA THR A 223 -19.20 -3.30 -5.39
C THR A 223 -17.79 -3.35 -6.00
N LEU A 224 -17.69 -3.73 -7.27
CA LEU A 224 -16.47 -3.68 -8.07
C LEU A 224 -16.41 -2.38 -8.87
N LYS A 225 -15.33 -1.62 -8.70
CA LYS A 225 -14.99 -0.42 -9.47
C LYS A 225 -13.73 -0.67 -10.28
N LEU A 226 -13.80 -0.41 -11.57
CA LEU A 226 -12.66 -0.41 -12.49
C LEU A 226 -12.40 1.03 -12.89
N VAL A 227 -11.18 1.49 -12.66
CA VAL A 227 -10.78 2.88 -12.93
C VAL A 227 -9.64 2.85 -13.93
N ASP A 228 -9.80 3.55 -15.04
CA ASP A 228 -8.79 3.74 -16.09
C ASP A 228 -8.86 5.17 -16.69
N GLU A 229 -8.03 5.45 -17.69
CA GLU A 229 -7.97 6.76 -18.35
C GLU A 229 -9.30 7.22 -18.97
N THR A 230 -10.22 6.30 -19.25
CA THR A 230 -11.54 6.59 -19.85
C THR A 230 -12.59 6.94 -18.80
N GLY A 231 -12.36 6.55 -17.54
CA GLY A 231 -13.24 6.89 -16.43
C GLY A 231 -13.33 5.78 -15.38
N THR A 232 -14.48 5.73 -14.70
CA THR A 232 -14.79 4.71 -13.70
C THR A 232 -16.03 3.95 -14.11
N VAL A 233 -15.93 2.62 -14.14
CA VAL A 233 -17.06 1.70 -14.30
C VAL A 233 -17.31 1.01 -12.97
N GLU A 234 -18.56 1.03 -12.52
CA GLU A 234 -18.99 0.47 -11.24
C GLU A 234 -20.06 -0.59 -11.46
N SER A 235 -19.96 -1.70 -10.74
CA SER A 235 -20.87 -2.84 -10.83
C SER A 235 -21.08 -3.47 -9.46
N GLU A 236 -22.33 -3.81 -9.16
CA GLU A 236 -22.67 -4.60 -7.98
C GLU A 236 -22.62 -6.08 -8.32
N LEU A 237 -21.95 -6.88 -7.49
CA LEU A 237 -21.72 -8.29 -7.72
C LEU A 237 -22.52 -9.13 -6.71
N ASP A 238 -23.03 -10.28 -7.16
CA ASP A 238 -23.44 -11.33 -6.23
C ASP A 238 -22.22 -12.11 -5.70
N ASP A 239 -22.43 -13.01 -4.74
CA ASP A 239 -21.36 -13.75 -4.08
C ASP A 239 -20.54 -14.62 -5.06
N GLY A 240 -21.19 -15.18 -6.09
CA GLY A 240 -20.52 -15.98 -7.12
C GLY A 240 -19.59 -15.12 -7.98
N ALA A 241 -20.09 -13.96 -8.41
CA ALA A 241 -19.32 -12.97 -9.16
C ALA A 241 -18.20 -12.33 -8.33
N VAL A 242 -18.38 -12.15 -7.02
CA VAL A 242 -17.31 -11.74 -6.10
C VAL A 242 -16.19 -12.77 -6.08
N ALA A 243 -16.52 -14.05 -5.87
CA ALA A 243 -15.53 -15.12 -5.85
C ALA A 243 -14.78 -15.24 -7.18
N GLN A 244 -15.49 -15.05 -8.30
CA GLN A 244 -14.86 -14.98 -9.62
C GLN A 244 -13.94 -13.77 -9.75
N ALA A 245 -14.37 -12.58 -9.35
CA ALA A 245 -13.56 -11.37 -9.41
C ALA A 245 -12.28 -11.48 -8.58
N LEU A 246 -12.36 -12.04 -7.36
CA LEU A 246 -11.20 -12.32 -6.52
C LEU A 246 -10.16 -13.18 -7.25
N ARG A 247 -10.59 -14.27 -7.90
CA ARG A 247 -9.68 -15.17 -8.62
C ARG A 247 -9.11 -14.54 -9.88
N GLU A 248 -9.98 -14.06 -10.76
CA GLU A 248 -9.59 -13.67 -12.13
C GLU A 248 -8.94 -12.29 -12.19
N ARG A 249 -9.32 -11.36 -11.30
CA ARG A 249 -8.82 -9.98 -11.33
C ARG A 249 -7.75 -9.71 -10.29
N PHE A 250 -7.92 -10.27 -9.09
CA PHE A 250 -7.03 -9.98 -7.97
C PHE A 250 -6.02 -11.11 -7.70
N GLY A 251 -6.14 -12.25 -8.39
CA GLY A 251 -5.26 -13.41 -8.17
C GLY A 251 -5.44 -14.06 -6.80
N LEU A 252 -6.59 -13.86 -6.16
CA LEU A 252 -6.89 -14.35 -4.81
C LEU A 252 -7.88 -15.51 -4.88
N ALA A 253 -7.55 -16.62 -4.23
CA ALA A 253 -8.54 -17.67 -4.00
C ALA A 253 -9.69 -17.12 -3.13
N SER A 254 -10.94 -17.44 -3.50
CA SER A 254 -12.07 -17.28 -2.59
C SER A 254 -11.83 -18.21 -1.39
N ALA A 255 -11.78 -17.63 -0.18
CA ALA A 255 -11.68 -18.39 1.07
C ALA A 255 -12.82 -19.40 1.22
#